data_AF-A0A950YQ89-F1
#
_entry.id   AF-A0A950YQ89-F1
#
_cell.length_a   1.000
_cell.length_b   1.000
_cell.length_c   1.000
_cell.angle_alpha   90.00
_cell.angle_beta   90.00
_cell.angle_gamma   90.00
#
_symmetry.space_group_name_H-M   'P 1'
#
loop_
_entity.id
_entity.type
_entity.pdbx_description
1 polymer ?
#
loop_
_entity_poly.entity_id
_entity_poly.type
_entity_poly.pdbx_seq_one_letter_code
_entity_poly.pdbx_strand_id
1 'polypeptide(L)'
;MALKSGSHTLGHDRGTLWVRTRKAGAAAKAGHDLLIEVADWEATLDVGDDGAPTSIVLSANPRSLKVREGTGGITSLGDDDKASIEQTIDEDVLRGTAIRFRSTEVEVNAVGGRLRVSGDLELGGQSHPIAFDVTLGEDGRVTGRAALKQTDWGIKPYSGLFGTLKVVDEVAVEVAAELP
;
A
#
# COMPACT_ATOMS: atom_id res chain seq x y z
N MET A 1 -10.10 -14.43 -20.90
CA MET A 1 -8.92 -15.01 -21.59
C MET A 1 -7.92 -15.46 -20.52
N ALA A 2 -7.14 -16.53 -20.72
CA ALA A 2 -6.15 -16.99 -19.73
C ALA A 2 -4.90 -16.09 -19.77
N LEU A 3 -4.35 -15.68 -18.62
CA LEU A 3 -3.06 -15.00 -18.59
C LEU A 3 -2.00 -15.91 -19.20
N LYS A 4 -1.02 -15.33 -19.90
CA LYS A 4 0.12 -16.10 -20.41
C LYS A 4 0.84 -16.73 -19.21
N SER A 5 1.16 -18.03 -19.27
CA SER A 5 1.92 -18.68 -18.21
C SER A 5 3.32 -18.08 -18.08
N GLY A 6 3.87 -18.19 -16.87
CA GLY A 6 5.17 -17.63 -16.51
C GLY A 6 5.08 -16.47 -15.53
N SER A 7 6.21 -15.77 -15.38
CA SER A 7 6.39 -14.71 -14.40
C SER A 7 6.20 -13.34 -15.04
N HIS A 8 5.36 -12.51 -14.43
CA HIS A 8 5.04 -11.17 -14.90
C HIS A 8 5.41 -10.13 -13.86
N THR A 9 6.24 -9.18 -14.25
CA THR A 9 6.68 -8.09 -13.36
C THR A 9 5.92 -6.81 -13.66
N LEU A 10 5.47 -6.16 -12.59
CA LEU A 10 4.83 -4.85 -12.60
C LEU A 10 5.43 -3.99 -11.49
N GLY A 11 5.62 -2.71 -11.75
CA GLY A 11 6.23 -1.80 -10.78
C GLY A 11 5.89 -0.35 -11.06
N HIS A 12 6.67 0.54 -10.45
CA HIS A 12 6.51 1.98 -10.57
C HIS A 12 6.55 2.53 -12.02
N ASP A 13 7.14 1.78 -12.96
CA ASP A 13 7.20 2.13 -14.38
C ASP A 13 5.85 1.95 -15.11
N ARG A 14 4.97 1.10 -14.57
CA ARG A 14 3.68 0.72 -15.19
C ARG A 14 2.50 0.73 -14.23
N GLY A 15 2.65 1.40 -13.09
CA GLY A 15 1.60 1.45 -12.10
C GLY A 15 1.89 2.41 -10.95
N THR A 16 0.93 2.46 -10.04
CA THR A 16 0.98 3.27 -8.83
C THR A 16 0.66 2.42 -7.61
N LEU A 17 1.33 2.73 -6.51
CA LEU A 17 1.09 2.16 -5.20
C LEU A 17 0.88 3.32 -4.22
N TRP A 18 -0.32 3.39 -3.65
CA TRP A 18 -0.76 4.48 -2.78
C TRP A 18 -0.97 4.01 -1.36
N VAL A 19 -0.60 4.84 -0.40
CA VAL A 19 -1.02 4.76 1.00
C VAL A 19 -1.92 5.95 1.29
N ARG A 20 -3.12 5.67 1.82
CA ARG A 20 -4.09 6.66 2.26
C ARG A 20 -4.20 6.63 3.76
N THR A 21 -3.96 7.78 4.38
CA THR A 21 -4.16 7.97 5.82
C THR A 21 -5.42 8.79 6.06
N ARG A 22 -6.04 8.58 7.23
CA ARG A 22 -7.16 9.41 7.68
C ARG A 22 -6.82 10.03 9.03
N LYS A 23 -7.27 11.24 9.27
CA LYS A 23 -7.21 11.87 10.60
C LYS A 23 -8.32 11.37 11.51
N ALA A 24 -8.03 11.28 12.80
CA ALA A 24 -8.95 10.81 13.84
C ALA A 24 -9.49 11.97 14.71
N GLY A 25 -10.75 11.83 15.16
CA GLY A 25 -11.35 12.68 16.21
C GLY A 25 -11.99 14.00 15.77
N ALA A 26 -12.67 14.67 16.70
CA ALA A 26 -13.47 15.89 16.46
C ALA A 26 -12.63 17.16 16.15
N ALA A 27 -11.31 17.08 16.30
CA ALA A 27 -10.35 18.13 15.90
C ALA A 27 -9.87 17.99 14.44
N ALA A 28 -10.62 17.23 13.62
CA ALA A 28 -10.41 16.96 12.20
C ALA A 28 -10.17 18.17 11.27
N LYS A 29 -10.12 19.41 11.80
CA LYS A 29 -9.72 20.62 11.09
C LYS A 29 -8.20 20.88 11.13
N ALA A 30 -7.46 20.32 12.10
CA ALA A 30 -6.06 20.66 12.34
C ALA A 30 -5.04 19.82 11.55
N GLY A 31 -5.46 18.73 10.90
CA GLY A 31 -4.57 17.85 10.12
C GLY A 31 -5.16 17.49 8.77
N HIS A 32 -4.35 16.82 7.95
CA HIS A 32 -4.70 16.42 6.59
C HIS A 32 -4.93 14.91 6.50
N ASP A 33 -5.89 14.51 5.68
CA ASP A 33 -5.90 13.16 5.13
C ASP A 33 -4.86 13.12 4.00
N LEU A 34 -3.91 12.20 4.06
CA LEU A 34 -2.78 12.16 3.14
C LEU A 34 -2.99 11.13 2.04
N LEU A 35 -2.59 11.49 0.82
CA LEU A 35 -2.31 10.57 -0.27
C LEU A 35 -0.80 10.51 -0.46
N ILE A 36 -0.24 9.33 -0.20
CA ILE A 36 1.21 9.08 -0.19
C ILE A 36 1.51 8.06 -1.29
N GLU A 37 2.38 8.41 -2.22
CA GLU A 37 2.89 7.49 -3.23
C GLU A 37 4.03 6.67 -2.64
N VAL A 38 4.08 5.38 -2.94
CA VAL A 38 5.29 4.56 -2.81
C VAL A 38 5.96 4.58 -4.18
N ALA A 39 6.99 5.41 -4.35
CA ALA A 39 7.53 5.72 -5.69
C ALA A 39 8.47 4.63 -6.25
N ASP A 40 8.99 3.74 -5.41
CA ASP A 40 9.89 2.65 -5.80
C ASP A 40 9.37 1.34 -5.20
N TRP A 41 8.75 0.56 -6.08
CA TRP A 41 8.17 -0.74 -5.78
C TRP A 41 8.17 -1.62 -7.03
N GLU A 42 8.13 -2.92 -6.78
CA GLU A 42 8.02 -3.97 -7.79
C GLU A 42 7.19 -5.12 -7.21
N ALA A 43 6.38 -5.74 -8.07
CA ALA A 43 5.68 -6.97 -7.79
C ALA A 43 5.85 -7.96 -8.93
N THR A 44 5.89 -9.23 -8.56
CA THR A 44 5.93 -10.37 -9.47
C THR A 44 4.68 -11.20 -9.28
N LEU A 45 3.99 -11.48 -10.38
CA LEU A 45 2.84 -12.38 -10.48
C LEU A 45 3.26 -13.62 -11.26
N ASP A 46 3.24 -14.78 -10.62
CA ASP A 46 3.49 -16.06 -11.28
C ASP A 46 2.18 -16.72 -11.70
N VAL A 47 2.11 -17.11 -12.96
CA VAL A 47 0.93 -17.71 -13.60
C VAL A 47 1.25 -19.14 -14.03
N GLY A 48 0.41 -20.09 -13.60
CA GLY A 48 0.51 -21.50 -13.95
C GLY A 48 0.19 -21.79 -15.42
N ASP A 49 0.43 -23.02 -15.86
CA ASP A 49 0.16 -23.45 -17.25
C ASP A 49 -1.34 -23.44 -17.61
N ASP A 50 -2.21 -23.51 -16.60
CA ASP A 50 -3.66 -23.35 -16.73
C ASP A 50 -4.10 -21.88 -16.83
N GLY A 51 -3.16 -20.94 -16.75
CA GLY A 51 -3.39 -19.50 -16.79
C GLY A 51 -3.88 -18.91 -15.46
N ALA A 52 -3.87 -19.69 -14.38
CA ALA A 52 -4.27 -19.21 -13.06
C ALA A 52 -3.09 -18.52 -12.34
N PRO A 53 -3.32 -17.37 -11.70
CA PRO A 53 -2.41 -16.80 -10.69
C PRO A 53 -2.06 -17.82 -9.60
N THR A 54 -0.77 -18.01 -9.35
CA THR A 54 -0.26 -18.99 -8.36
C THR A 54 0.51 -18.35 -7.22
N SER A 55 1.21 -17.25 -7.48
CA SER A 55 1.98 -16.53 -6.45
C SER A 55 2.04 -15.04 -6.76
N ILE A 56 2.06 -14.24 -5.70
CA ILE A 56 2.29 -12.80 -5.74
C ILE A 56 3.38 -12.47 -4.72
N VAL A 57 4.43 -11.80 -5.17
CA VAL A 57 5.47 -11.22 -4.30
C VAL A 57 5.56 -9.75 -4.60
N LEU A 58 5.69 -8.90 -3.58
CA LEU A 58 5.89 -7.46 -3.73
C LEU A 58 7.04 -7.01 -2.82
N SER A 59 7.86 -6.10 -3.33
CA SER A 59 8.86 -5.36 -2.55
C SER A 59 8.70 -3.87 -2.79
N ALA A 60 8.83 -3.08 -1.73
CA ALA A 60 8.78 -1.63 -1.80
C ALA A 60 9.91 -1.01 -0.98
N ASN A 61 10.44 0.11 -1.49
CA ASN A 61 11.45 0.88 -0.79
C ASN A 61 10.79 1.81 0.24
N PRO A 62 11.03 1.63 1.55
CA PRO A 62 10.40 2.42 2.61
C PRO A 62 10.79 3.91 2.56
N ARG A 63 11.89 4.26 1.88
CA ARG A 63 12.36 5.65 1.72
C ARG A 63 11.83 6.33 0.46
N SER A 64 11.03 5.61 -0.33
CA SER A 64 10.44 6.13 -1.56
C SER A 64 9.06 6.77 -1.35
N LEU A 65 8.58 6.83 -0.11
CA LEU A 65 7.28 7.39 0.19
C LEU A 65 7.28 8.91 -0.08
N LYS A 66 6.31 9.38 -0.87
CA LYS A 66 6.16 10.77 -1.27
C LYS A 66 4.75 11.29 -1.00
N VAL A 67 4.62 12.35 -0.21
CA VAL A 67 3.32 12.96 0.06
C VAL A 67 2.90 13.75 -1.17
N ARG A 68 1.87 13.28 -1.88
CA ARG A 68 1.37 13.96 -3.08
C ARG A 68 0.31 14.98 -2.72
N GLU A 69 -0.63 14.59 -1.87
CA GLU A 69 -1.77 15.42 -1.49
C GLU A 69 -2.03 15.37 0.01
N GLY A 70 -2.49 16.49 0.56
CA GLY A 70 -3.08 16.58 1.88
C GLY A 70 -4.39 17.33 1.79
N THR A 71 -5.49 16.73 2.26
CA THR A 71 -6.83 17.32 2.16
C THR A 71 -7.44 17.61 3.52
N GLY A 72 -8.24 18.68 3.60
CA GLY A 72 -9.06 19.02 4.77
C GLY A 72 -8.48 20.06 5.74
N GLY A 73 -7.17 20.07 6.00
CA GLY A 73 -6.55 21.00 6.96
C GLY A 73 -6.84 22.49 6.69
N ILE A 74 -6.64 23.35 7.71
CA ILE A 74 -6.92 24.80 7.63
C ILE A 74 -6.13 25.48 6.49
N THR A 75 -4.88 25.07 6.30
CA THR A 75 -4.00 25.53 5.23
C THR A 75 -3.62 24.35 4.33
N SER A 76 -3.31 24.61 3.07
CA SER A 76 -2.71 23.59 2.19
C SER A 76 -1.33 23.18 2.71
N LEU A 77 -0.93 21.93 2.47
CA LEU A 77 0.45 21.48 2.73
C LEU A 77 1.38 22.08 1.68
N GLY A 78 2.37 22.84 2.13
CA GLY A 78 3.50 23.29 1.30
C GLY A 78 4.54 22.18 1.13
N ASP A 79 5.55 22.43 0.30
CA ASP A 79 6.60 21.44 0.01
C ASP A 79 7.46 21.14 1.26
N ASP A 80 7.75 22.15 2.08
CA ASP A 80 8.48 21.97 3.34
C ASP A 80 7.69 21.12 4.35
N ASP A 81 6.36 21.27 4.40
CA ASP A 81 5.50 20.45 5.25
C ASP A 81 5.51 18.99 4.77
N LYS A 82 5.40 18.77 3.46
CA LYS A 82 5.45 17.43 2.85
C LYS A 82 6.79 16.76 3.12
N ALA A 83 7.89 17.47 2.91
CA ALA A 83 9.24 16.97 3.19
C ALA A 83 9.42 16.59 4.68
N SER A 84 8.89 17.40 5.59
CA SER A 84 8.93 17.11 7.03
C SER A 84 8.11 15.87 7.40
N ILE A 85 6.94 15.67 6.77
CA ILE A 85 6.12 14.47 6.95
C ILE A 85 6.84 13.24 6.40
N GLU A 86 7.44 13.32 5.21
CA GLU A 86 8.23 12.24 4.62
C GLU A 86 9.40 11.83 5.52
N GLN A 87 10.11 12.81 6.09
CA GLN A 87 11.18 12.57 7.06
C GLN A 87 10.66 11.86 8.32
N THR A 88 9.50 12.29 8.85
CA THR A 88 8.87 11.64 10.01
C THR A 88 8.50 10.18 9.70
N ILE A 89 7.99 9.92 8.48
CA ILE A 89 7.68 8.55 8.04
C ILE A 89 8.95 7.69 8.01
N ASP A 90 10.07 8.18 7.48
CA ASP A 90 11.32 7.41 7.47
C ASP A 90 11.92 7.25 8.87
N GLU A 91 12.02 8.30 9.67
CA GLU A 91 12.78 8.27 10.93
C GLU A 91 12.02 7.63 12.10
N ASP A 92 10.71 7.86 12.18
CA ASP A 92 9.91 7.47 13.34
C ASP A 92 9.00 6.28 13.10
N VAL A 93 8.48 6.14 11.88
CA VAL A 93 7.45 5.15 11.51
C VAL A 93 8.10 3.89 10.91
N LEU A 94 8.73 4.03 9.74
CA LEU A 94 9.25 2.90 8.96
C LEU A 94 10.72 2.57 9.26
N ARG A 95 11.52 3.54 9.69
CA ARG A 95 12.94 3.38 10.10
C ARG A 95 13.81 2.73 9.01
N GLY A 96 13.49 2.98 7.74
CA GLY A 96 14.12 2.30 6.61
C GLY A 96 13.98 0.76 6.61
N THR A 97 13.07 0.19 7.40
CA THR A 97 12.86 -1.26 7.46
C THR A 97 12.14 -1.75 6.20
N ALA A 98 12.48 -2.97 5.77
CA ALA A 98 11.98 -3.51 4.51
C ALA A 98 10.45 -3.63 4.50
N ILE A 99 9.84 -3.37 3.33
CA ILE A 99 8.43 -3.62 3.06
C ILE A 99 8.35 -4.73 2.02
N ARG A 100 7.85 -5.91 2.42
CA ARG A 100 7.75 -7.08 1.54
C ARG A 100 6.46 -7.83 1.77
N PHE A 101 5.81 -8.24 0.70
CA PHE A 101 4.66 -9.13 0.76
C PHE A 101 4.96 -10.43 0.00
N ARG A 102 4.50 -11.55 0.54
CA ARG A 102 4.53 -12.86 -0.14
C ARG A 102 3.20 -13.56 0.07
N SER A 103 2.51 -13.89 -1.02
CA SER A 103 1.28 -14.69 -0.95
C SER A 103 1.55 -16.08 -0.40
N THR A 104 0.69 -16.54 0.49
CA THR A 104 0.57 -17.94 0.89
C THR A 104 -0.55 -18.64 0.16
N GLU A 105 -1.55 -17.88 -0.32
CA GLU A 105 -2.70 -18.39 -1.06
C GLU A 105 -3.22 -17.35 -2.05
N VAL A 106 -3.60 -17.81 -3.25
CA VAL A 106 -4.25 -17.01 -4.29
C VAL A 106 -5.47 -17.79 -4.78
N GLU A 107 -6.65 -17.35 -4.36
CA GLU A 107 -7.91 -17.98 -4.77
C GLU A 107 -8.51 -17.20 -5.93
N VAL A 108 -8.66 -17.87 -7.08
CA VAL A 108 -9.30 -17.30 -8.26
C VAL A 108 -10.80 -17.42 -8.12
N ASN A 109 -11.50 -16.30 -8.00
CA ASN A 109 -12.95 -16.29 -8.10
C ASN A 109 -13.37 -16.24 -9.58
N ALA A 110 -14.16 -17.22 -10.01
CA ALA A 110 -14.58 -17.39 -11.40
C ALA A 110 -15.36 -16.21 -12.00
N VAL A 111 -15.81 -15.26 -11.18
CA VAL A 111 -16.61 -14.10 -11.61
C VAL A 111 -15.75 -12.83 -11.61
N GLY A 112 -15.50 -12.29 -12.80
CA GLY A 112 -14.99 -10.93 -12.99
C GLY A 112 -13.51 -10.71 -12.68
N GLY A 113 -12.68 -11.76 -12.78
CA GLY A 113 -11.22 -11.64 -12.62
C GLY A 113 -10.78 -11.27 -11.21
N ARG A 114 -11.63 -11.52 -10.20
CA ARG A 114 -11.31 -11.22 -8.80
C ARG A 114 -10.48 -12.33 -8.18
N LEU A 115 -9.42 -11.96 -7.50
CA LEU A 115 -8.54 -12.83 -6.74
C LEU A 115 -8.67 -12.47 -5.27
N ARG A 116 -8.86 -13.47 -4.41
CA ARG A 116 -8.63 -13.31 -2.98
C ARG A 116 -7.19 -13.72 -2.71
N VAL A 117 -6.41 -12.83 -2.13
CA VAL A 117 -4.99 -13.05 -1.88
C VAL A 117 -4.77 -13.02 -0.37
N SER A 118 -4.13 -14.07 0.15
CA SER A 118 -3.66 -14.15 1.53
C SER A 118 -2.15 -14.31 1.52
N GLY A 119 -1.47 -13.74 2.52
CA GLY A 119 -0.02 -13.83 2.60
C GLY A 119 0.57 -13.07 3.77
N ASP A 120 1.89 -13.10 3.87
CA ASP A 120 2.63 -12.44 4.93
C ASP A 120 3.15 -11.09 4.44
N LEU A 121 2.87 -10.03 5.21
CA LEU A 121 3.42 -8.69 5.02
C LEU A 121 4.47 -8.41 6.09
N GLU A 122 5.71 -8.23 5.64
CA GLU A 122 6.79 -7.64 6.41
C GLU A 122 6.70 -6.12 6.38
N LEU A 123 6.57 -5.50 7.56
CA LEU A 123 6.49 -4.06 7.76
C LEU A 123 7.00 -3.74 9.17
N GLY A 124 7.78 -2.66 9.35
CA GLY A 124 8.28 -2.27 10.67
C GLY A 124 9.17 -3.32 11.35
N GLY A 125 9.82 -4.19 10.56
CA GLY A 125 10.63 -5.30 11.06
C GLY A 125 9.85 -6.49 11.63
N GLN A 126 8.53 -6.54 11.43
CA GLN A 126 7.67 -7.66 11.83
C GLN A 126 6.96 -8.24 10.61
N SER A 127 6.59 -9.52 10.66
CA SER A 127 5.83 -10.20 9.61
C SER A 127 4.51 -10.69 10.17
N HIS A 128 3.40 -10.27 9.57
CA HIS A 128 2.05 -10.65 9.96
C HIS A 128 1.18 -10.99 8.75
N PRO A 129 0.21 -11.91 8.89
CA PRO A 129 -0.67 -12.28 7.79
C PRO A 129 -1.66 -11.17 7.46
N ILE A 130 -1.87 -10.93 6.17
CA ILE A 130 -2.91 -10.05 5.63
C ILE A 130 -3.69 -10.78 4.55
N ALA A 131 -4.90 -10.30 4.27
CA ALA A 131 -5.67 -10.79 3.14
C ALA A 131 -6.48 -9.66 2.49
N PHE A 132 -6.44 -9.60 1.17
CA PHE A 132 -7.02 -8.52 0.37
C PHE A 132 -7.53 -9.04 -0.97
N ASP A 133 -8.31 -8.20 -1.65
CA ASP A 133 -8.86 -8.53 -2.95
C ASP A 133 -8.11 -7.77 -4.05
N VAL A 134 -7.84 -8.49 -5.14
CA VAL A 134 -7.26 -7.95 -6.38
C VAL A 134 -8.24 -8.20 -7.51
N THR A 135 -8.40 -7.23 -8.39
CA THR A 135 -9.11 -7.41 -9.67
C THR A 135 -8.09 -7.38 -10.78
N LEU A 136 -8.07 -8.46 -11.55
CA LEU A 136 -7.29 -8.64 -12.75
C LEU A 136 -8.24 -8.54 -13.96
N GLY A 137 -8.14 -7.44 -14.69
CA GLY A 137 -8.88 -7.19 -15.93
C GLY A 137 -8.34 -8.04 -17.08
N GLU A 138 -9.20 -8.32 -18.06
CA GLU A 138 -8.80 -9.04 -19.28
C GLU A 138 -7.82 -8.24 -20.14
N ASP A 139 -7.73 -6.92 -19.94
CA ASP A 139 -6.76 -6.01 -20.55
C ASP A 139 -5.40 -6.00 -19.83
N GLY A 140 -5.20 -6.88 -18.85
CA GLY A 140 -3.97 -6.90 -18.03
C GLY A 140 -3.94 -5.85 -16.93
N ARG A 141 -5.02 -5.06 -16.76
CA ARG A 141 -5.12 -4.09 -15.67
C ARG A 141 -5.26 -4.78 -14.32
N VAL A 142 -4.43 -4.38 -13.37
CA VAL A 142 -4.47 -4.87 -11.99
C VAL A 142 -4.91 -3.74 -11.09
N THR A 143 -5.93 -3.97 -10.26
CA THR A 143 -6.29 -3.07 -9.17
C THR A 143 -6.46 -3.84 -7.88
N GLY A 144 -6.08 -3.27 -6.75
CA GLY A 144 -6.21 -3.95 -5.46
C GLY A 144 -6.23 -2.97 -4.30
N ARG A 145 -6.82 -3.39 -3.18
CA ARG A 145 -6.87 -2.58 -1.96
C ARG A 145 -6.75 -3.45 -0.72
N ALA A 146 -5.85 -3.06 0.18
CA ALA A 146 -5.71 -3.62 1.52
C ALA A 146 -5.97 -2.56 2.58
N ALA A 147 -6.53 -2.96 3.72
CA ALA A 147 -6.61 -2.13 4.91
C ALA A 147 -5.66 -2.73 5.96
N LEU A 148 -4.76 -1.92 6.50
CA LEU A 148 -3.75 -2.34 7.46
C LEU A 148 -3.91 -1.51 8.73
N LYS A 149 -3.86 -2.14 9.91
CA LYS A 149 -3.72 -1.39 11.17
C LYS A 149 -2.25 -1.28 11.51
N GLN A 150 -1.77 -0.05 11.69
CA GLN A 150 -0.36 0.20 12.02
C GLN A 150 0.05 -0.54 13.31
N THR A 151 -0.84 -0.58 14.30
CA THR A 151 -0.58 -1.25 15.58
C THR A 151 -0.35 -2.76 15.47
N ASP A 152 -0.83 -3.42 14.42
CA ASP A 152 -0.57 -4.85 14.20
C ASP A 152 0.93 -5.12 13.98
N TRP A 153 1.67 -4.15 13.42
CA TRP A 153 3.15 -4.21 13.27
C TRP A 153 3.90 -3.45 14.37
N GLY A 154 3.24 -3.13 15.49
CA GLY A 154 3.85 -2.35 16.58
C GLY A 154 4.13 -0.88 16.24
N ILE A 155 3.61 -0.38 15.12
CA ILE A 155 3.74 1.02 14.73
C ILE A 155 2.69 1.82 15.49
N LYS A 156 3.15 2.78 16.30
CA LYS A 156 2.26 3.69 17.00
C LYS A 156 1.70 4.73 16.03
N PRO A 157 0.37 4.85 15.85
CA PRO A 157 -0.21 5.87 14.98
C PRO A 157 0.24 7.26 15.38
N TYR A 158 0.59 8.07 14.38
CA TYR A 158 1.12 9.41 14.60
C TYR A 158 0.15 10.30 15.39
N SER A 159 0.70 11.06 16.34
CA SER A 159 -0.02 12.09 17.06
C SER A 159 0.87 13.30 17.30
N GLY A 160 0.34 14.48 17.02
CA GLY A 160 1.04 15.76 17.16
C GLY A 160 0.16 16.83 17.81
N LEU A 161 0.70 18.04 17.97
CA LEU A 161 0.00 19.21 18.52
C LEU A 161 -0.72 18.90 19.83
N PHE A 162 0.00 18.30 20.79
CA PHE A 162 -0.53 17.88 22.10
C PHE A 162 -1.76 16.96 22.01
N GLY A 163 -1.83 16.13 20.97
CA GLY A 163 -2.93 15.18 20.76
C GLY A 163 -4.13 15.75 20.01
N THR A 164 -4.06 16.99 19.54
CA THR A 164 -5.11 17.57 18.69
C THR A 164 -5.03 17.06 17.24
N LEU A 165 -3.85 16.63 16.79
CA LEU A 165 -3.66 15.90 15.55
C LEU A 165 -3.42 14.42 15.85
N LYS A 166 -4.20 13.56 15.19
CA LYS A 166 -4.09 12.11 15.28
C LYS A 166 -4.36 11.48 13.93
N VAL A 167 -3.56 10.51 13.55
CA VAL A 167 -3.83 9.63 12.41
C VAL A 167 -4.59 8.41 12.91
N VAL A 168 -5.61 7.98 12.16
CA VAL A 168 -6.34 6.74 12.39
C VAL A 168 -5.36 5.58 12.25
N ASP A 169 -5.50 4.58 13.12
CA ASP A 169 -4.62 3.40 13.12
C ASP A 169 -4.70 2.62 11.79
N GLU A 170 -5.90 2.49 11.24
CA GLU A 170 -6.12 1.93 9.91
C GLU A 170 -5.65 2.87 8.79
N VAL A 171 -4.79 2.35 7.93
CA VAL A 171 -4.40 2.94 6.64
C VAL A 171 -4.88 2.06 5.49
N ALA A 172 -5.17 2.66 4.35
CA ALA A 172 -5.51 1.92 3.14
C ALA A 172 -4.32 1.93 2.17
N VAL A 173 -3.99 0.75 1.63
CA VAL A 173 -2.98 0.58 0.57
C VAL A 173 -3.72 0.22 -0.71
N GLU A 174 -3.41 0.90 -1.81
CA GLU A 174 -4.08 0.72 -3.10
C GLU A 174 -3.06 0.58 -4.23
N VAL A 175 -3.25 -0.42 -5.07
CA VAL A 175 -2.42 -0.64 -6.28
C VAL A 175 -3.29 -0.47 -7.51
N ALA A 176 -2.74 0.18 -8.54
CA ALA A 176 -3.28 0.22 -9.88
C ALA A 176 -2.13 0.13 -10.89
N ALA A 177 -2.08 -0.93 -11.69
CA ALA A 177 -0.98 -1.22 -12.61
C ALA A 177 -1.47 -1.95 -13.86
N GLU A 178 -0.56 -2.18 -14.81
CA GLU A 178 -0.81 -2.92 -16.04
C GLU A 178 0.27 -3.98 -16.25
N LEU A 179 -0.15 -5.22 -16.53
CA LEU A 179 0.74 -6.32 -16.89
C LEU A 179 1.37 -6.10 -18.28
N PRO A 180 2.56 -6.65 -18.53
CA PRO A 180 3.24 -6.60 -19.83
C PRO A 180 2.49 -7.19 -21.01
#